data_AF-X1VDK9-F1
#
_entry.id   AF-X1VDK9-F1
#
_cell.length_a   1.000
_cell.length_b   1.000
_cell.length_c   1.000
_cell.angle_alpha   90.00
_cell.angle_beta   90.00
_cell.angle_gamma   90.00
#
_symmetry.space_group_name_H-M   'P 1'
#
loop_
_entity.id
_entity.type
_entity.pdbx_description
1 polymer ?
#
loop_
_entity_poly.entity_id
_entity_poly.type
_entity_poly.pdbx_seq_one_letter_code
_entity_poly.pdbx_strand_id
1 'polypeptide(L)' 'MAGNTRGKLKEHFEGIHRNFDWILYHCQKSLDLIAEKNPALTKAVKSIAKGVDTIDKITQKLYSRL' A
#
# COMPACT_ATOMS: atom_id res chain seq x y z
N MET A 1 26.15 2.09 -8.81
CA MET A 1 25.45 3.38 -8.64
C MET A 1 26.43 4.36 -8.04
N ALA A 2 26.56 5.57 -8.59
CA ALA A 2 27.33 6.64 -7.96
C ALA A 2 26.82 6.92 -6.53
N GLY A 3 27.65 7.52 -5.68
CA GLY A 3 27.43 7.66 -4.23
C GLY A 3 26.01 8.07 -3.80
N ASN A 4 25.56 7.49 -2.68
CA ASN A 4 24.25 7.66 -2.01
C ASN A 4 22.96 7.54 -2.85
N THR A 5 23.00 7.42 -4.19
CA THR A 5 21.78 7.28 -5.01
C THR A 5 20.98 6.03 -4.64
N ARG A 6 21.67 4.90 -4.43
CA ARG A 6 21.04 3.63 -3.98
C ARG A 6 20.33 3.80 -2.64
N GLY A 7 20.98 4.47 -1.68
CA GLY A 7 20.43 4.73 -0.34
C GLY A 7 19.16 5.58 -0.41
N LYS A 8 19.22 6.71 -1.12
CA LYS A 8 18.06 7.60 -1.30
C LYS A 8 16.89 6.93 -2.00
N LEU A 9 17.14 6.12 -3.04
CA LEU A 9 16.08 5.38 -3.71
C LEU A 9 15.40 4.39 -2.74
N LYS A 10 16.19 3.67 -1.95
CA LYS A 10 15.66 2.76 -0.94
C LYS A 10 14.80 3.48 0.10
N GLU A 11 15.24 4.63 0.62
CA GLU A 11 14.47 5.46 1.55
C GLU A 11 13.12 5.89 0.97
N HIS A 12 13.10 6.33 -0.30
CA HIS A 12 11.85 6.71 -0.96
C HIS A 12 10.90 5.53 -1.15
N PHE A 13 11.41 4.36 -1.54
CA PHE A 13 10.58 3.16 -1.71
C PHE A 13 10.07 2.60 -0.37
N GLU A 14 10.87 2.67 0.69
CA GLU A 14 10.41 2.36 2.05
C GLU A 14 9.32 3.34 2.52
N GLY A 15 9.45 4.63 2.18
CA GLY A 15 8.41 5.62 2.44
C GLY A 15 7.10 5.32 1.71
N ILE A 16 7.18 4.89 0.45
CA ILE A 16 6.01 4.46 -0.33
C ILE A 16 5.34 3.25 0.33
N HIS A 17 6.12 2.24 0.73
CA HIS A 17 5.61 1.04 1.42
C HIS A 17 4.84 1.41 2.70
N ARG A 18 5.41 2.27 3.56
CA ARG A 18 4.73 2.75 4.79
C ARG A 18 3.43 3.48 4.51
N ASN A 19 3.35 4.24 3.41
CA ASN A 19 2.11 4.90 3.02
C ASN A 19 1.04 3.89 2.60
N PHE A 20 1.42 2.78 1.96
CA PHE A 20 0.49 1.71 1.62
C PHE A 20 -0.06 1.00 2.85
N ASP A 21 0.76 0.73 3.86
CA ASP A 21 0.28 0.20 5.15
C ASP A 21 -0.80 1.10 5.76
N TRP A 22 -0.60 2.42 5.70
CA TRP A 22 -1.58 3.38 6.21
C TRP A 22 -2.89 3.36 5.41
N ILE A 23 -2.82 3.23 4.09
CA ILE A 23 -4.01 3.09 3.24
C ILE A 23 -4.76 1.79 3.59
N LEU A 24 -4.06 0.68 3.79
CA LEU A 24 -4.67 -0.60 4.17
C LEU A 24 -5.35 -0.52 5.54
N TYR A 25 -4.73 0.16 6.51
CA TYR A 25 -5.34 0.45 7.81
C TYR A 25 -6.68 1.19 7.67
N HIS A 26 -6.73 2.27 6.87
CA HIS A 26 -7.97 3.03 6.66
C HIS A 26 -9.02 2.26 5.87
N CYS A 27 -8.61 1.40 4.92
CA CYS A 27 -9.53 0.49 4.25
C CYS A 27 -10.18 -0.46 5.26
N GLN A 28 -9.41 -1.03 6.19
CA GLN A 28 -9.96 -1.91 7.22
C GLN A 28 -10.93 -1.15 8.15
N LYS A 29 -10.53 0.04 8.65
CA LYS A 29 -11.43 0.87 9.47
C LYS A 29 -12.71 1.25 8.74
N SER A 30 -12.61 1.54 7.44
CA SER A 30 -13.79 1.82 6.61
C SER A 30 -14.69 0.59 6.50
N LEU A 31 -14.13 -0.60 6.32
CA LEU A 31 -14.90 -1.85 6.30
C LEU A 31 -15.61 -2.12 7.62
N ASP A 32 -14.94 -1.85 8.75
CA ASP A 32 -15.54 -2.00 10.09
C ASP A 32 -16.75 -1.06 10.26
N LEU A 33 -16.66 0.18 9.74
CA LEU A 33 -17.75 1.17 9.79
C LEU A 33 -18.92 0.81 8.86
N ILE A 34 -18.63 0.31 7.65
CA ILE A 34 -19.66 -0.08 6.67
C ILE A 34 -20.38 -1.35 7.14
N ALA A 35 -19.64 -2.29 7.72
CA ALA A 35 -20.11 -3.63 8.07
C ALA A 35 -20.84 -4.29 6.87
N GLU A 36 -21.98 -4.95 7.12
CA GLU A 36 -22.80 -5.59 6.08
C GLU A 36 -23.89 -4.66 5.51
N LYS A 37 -23.92 -3.38 5.93
CA LYS A 37 -25.02 -2.46 5.59
C LYS A 37 -25.01 -2.02 4.12
N ASN A 38 -23.84 -2.03 3.47
CA ASN A 38 -23.70 -1.61 2.08
C ASN A 38 -22.71 -2.50 1.31
N PRO A 39 -23.20 -3.57 0.67
CA PRO A 39 -22.36 -4.51 -0.07
C PRO A 39 -21.58 -3.86 -1.23
N ALA A 40 -22.16 -2.86 -1.90
CA ALA A 40 -21.51 -2.17 -3.01
C ALA A 40 -20.29 -1.37 -2.53
N LEU A 41 -20.44 -0.61 -1.45
CA LEU A 41 -19.35 0.15 -0.86
C LEU A 41 -18.27 -0.76 -0.25
N THR A 42 -18.67 -1.86 0.40
CA THR A 42 -17.75 -2.91 0.88
C THR A 42 -16.92 -3.48 -0.28
N LYS A 43 -17.54 -3.77 -1.43
CA LYS A 43 -16.84 -4.25 -2.62
C LYS A 43 -15.85 -3.22 -3.17
N ALA A 44 -16.21 -1.94 -3.17
CA ALA A 44 -15.34 -0.86 -3.62
C ALA A 44 -14.10 -0.74 -2.71
N VAL A 45 -14.28 -0.72 -1.38
CA VAL A 45 -13.16 -0.63 -0.42
C VAL A 45 -12.25 -1.85 -0.51
N LYS A 46 -12.81 -3.06 -0.64
CA LYS A 46 -12.01 -4.29 -0.87
C LYS A 46 -11.20 -4.22 -2.16
N SER A 47 -11.74 -3.60 -3.22
CA SER A 47 -11.03 -3.41 -4.49
C SER A 47 -9.84 -2.46 -4.34
N ILE A 48 -10.00 -1.38 -3.57
CA ILE A 48 -8.90 -0.45 -3.25
C ILE A 48 -7.80 -1.18 -2.49
N ALA A 49 -8.15 -1.89 -1.41
CA ALA A 49 -7.18 -2.63 -0.59
C ALA A 49 -6.38 -3.64 -1.43
N LYS A 50 -7.04 -4.38 -2.34
CA LYS A 50 -6.36 -5.31 -3.24
C LYS A 50 -5.42 -4.61 -4.22
N GLY A 51 -5.81 -3.46 -4.76
CA GLY A 51 -4.96 -2.66 -5.65
C GLY A 51 -3.71 -2.17 -4.93
N VAL A 52 -3.87 -1.66 -3.71
CA VAL A 52 -2.78 -1.19 -2.85
C VAL A 52 -1.80 -2.32 -2.51
N ASP A 53 -2.29 -3.48 -2.07
CA ASP A 53 -1.45 -4.66 -1.80
C ASP A 53 -0.65 -5.10 -3.04
N THR A 54 -1.25 -5.01 -4.23
CA THR A 54 -0.56 -5.34 -5.49
C THR A 54 0.57 -4.36 -5.77
N ILE A 55 0.32 -3.06 -5.63
CA ILE A 55 1.34 -2.02 -5.87
C ILE A 55 2.44 -2.10 -4.81
N ASP A 56 2.09 -2.35 -3.55
CA ASP A 56 3.05 -2.49 -2.46
C ASP A 56 4.02 -3.64 -2.71
N LYS A 57 3.52 -4.81 -3.12
CA LYS A 57 4.37 -5.94 -3.53
C LYS A 57 5.33 -5.61 -4.65
N ILE A 58 4.94 -4.74 -5.59
CA ILE A 58 5.82 -4.26 -6.66
C ILE A 58 6.90 -3.34 -6.07
N THR A 59 6.53 -2.40 -5.20
CA THR A 59 7.47 -1.52 -4.50
C THR A 59 8.49 -2.31 -3.67
N GLN A 60 8.04 -3.30 -2.90
CA GLN A 60 8.90 -4.19 -2.13
C GLN A 60 9.89 -4.97 -3.00
N LYS A 61 9.44 -5.44 -4.17
CA LYS A 61 10.33 -6.09 -5.15
C LYS A 61 11.35 -5.13 -5.75
N LEU A 62 11.02 -3.84 -5.91
CA LEU A 62 11.95 -2.85 -6.46
C LEU A 62 13.09 -2.57 -5.48
N TYR A 63 12.80 -2.27 -4.22
CA TYR A 63 13.87 -1.92 -3.27
C TYR A 63 14.62 -3.12 -2.72
N SER A 64 14.04 -4.33 -2.72
CA SER A 64 14.79 -5.56 -2.40
C SER A 64 15.85 -5.91 -3.45
N ARG A 65 15.68 -5.42 -4.69
CA ARG A 65 16.65 -5.55 -5.78
C ARG A 65 17.67 -4.40 -5.84
N LEU A 66 17.42 -3.32 -5.09
CA LEU A 66 18.29 -2.15 -5.09
C LEU A 66 19.56 -2.39 -4.34
#